data_AF-A0A3G9DU00-F1
#
_entry.id   AF-A0A3G9DU00-F1
#
_cell.length_a   1.000
_cell.length_b   1.000
_cell.length_c   1.000
_cell.angle_alpha   90.00
_cell.angle_beta   90.00
_cell.angle_gamma   90.00
#
_symmetry.space_group_name_H-M   'P 1'
#
loop_
_entity.id
_entity.type
_entity.pdbx_description
1 polymer ?
#
loop_
_entity_poly.entity_id
_entity_poly.type
_entity_poly.pdbx_seq_one_letter_code
_entity_poly.pdbx_strand_id
1 'polypeptide(L)'
;MQAQQTVRMNAIKANDYGVIYSLPKTSLVVTLKVKKTVYNRGEFYQFAQRYLSIDPITESRTEFTLEDVMVTNRGVADKDNSFMVIFRPNSIAPYVHLTQDGLISTINTDPESEKTPSFDVPEPSPAPLNPRRFLSEETLMAGSTAKQAELVSKQIFELRRSRNDILIGEADNMPPDGEAYKVVMEQINNQEKALTEMFSGSTQTEYFTKEIVVIPTEKDIDKRIIGRFSEKLGPVDADNLAGAPIYLTLRSKTQKVETILTDKDKERLAKKLSEGVVYNVPGKAQLTLEFRNKTLKNMETDIVQFGTKDVLAKKMFDNMKQPIKVVFYPDLGAIKQIIQ
;
A
#
# COMPACT_ATOMS: atom_id res chain seq x y z
N MET A 1 7.77 -2.40 -4.35
CA MET A 1 7.73 -3.87 -4.20
C MET A 1 9.00 -4.33 -3.52
N GLN A 2 8.93 -4.75 -2.25
CA GLN A 2 10.06 -5.42 -1.59
C GLN A 2 9.83 -6.93 -1.68
N ALA A 3 10.83 -7.67 -2.16
CA ALA A 3 10.80 -9.13 -2.11
C ALA A 3 11.12 -9.59 -0.69
N GLN A 4 10.43 -10.63 -0.22
CA GLN A 4 10.67 -11.18 1.11
C GLN A 4 12.05 -11.85 1.14
N GLN A 5 13.00 -11.25 1.85
CA GLN A 5 14.35 -11.79 1.96
C GLN A 5 14.35 -13.00 2.90
N THR A 6 15.00 -14.08 2.47
CA THR A 6 15.10 -15.33 3.22
C THR A 6 16.56 -15.65 3.52
N VAL A 7 16.79 -16.37 4.63
CA VAL A 7 18.09 -16.81 5.11
C VAL A 7 18.09 -18.32 5.20
N ARG A 8 19.11 -18.95 4.63
CA ARG A 8 19.30 -20.41 4.69
C ARG A 8 19.94 -20.82 6.00
N MET A 9 19.25 -21.65 6.77
CA MET A 9 19.72 -22.26 8.00
C MET A 9 20.07 -23.73 7.77
N ASN A 10 21.33 -24.11 7.95
CA ASN A 10 21.78 -25.49 7.81
C ASN A 10 21.73 -26.22 9.15
N ALA A 11 21.24 -27.46 9.16
CA ALA A 11 21.34 -28.35 10.29
C ALA A 11 22.70 -29.06 10.30
N ILE A 12 23.53 -28.76 11.28
CA ILE A 12 24.91 -29.25 11.43
C ILE A 12 25.14 -29.81 12.82
N LYS A 13 26.24 -30.53 13.02
CA LYS A 13 26.55 -31.11 14.33
C LYS A 13 26.61 -30.06 15.46
N ALA A 14 26.99 -28.82 15.16
CA ALA A 14 27.10 -27.74 16.13
C ALA A 14 25.76 -27.21 16.67
N ASN A 15 24.63 -27.48 15.98
CA ASN A 15 23.29 -27.14 16.45
C ASN A 15 22.42 -28.38 16.68
N ASP A 16 23.05 -29.51 17.02
CA ASP A 16 22.39 -30.81 17.22
C ASP A 16 21.52 -31.24 16.01
N TYR A 17 21.91 -30.82 14.81
CA TYR A 17 21.14 -31.01 13.57
C TYR A 17 19.72 -30.40 13.63
N GLY A 18 19.54 -29.37 14.47
CA GLY A 18 18.29 -28.68 14.72
C GLY A 18 18.24 -27.28 14.09
N VAL A 19 17.09 -26.91 13.54
CA VAL A 19 16.79 -25.53 13.12
C VAL A 19 15.53 -25.05 13.82
N ILE A 20 15.65 -23.92 14.53
CA ILE A 20 14.54 -23.27 15.22
C ILE A 20 13.82 -22.34 14.24
N TYR A 21 12.50 -22.39 14.22
CA TYR A 21 11.64 -21.52 13.41
C TYR A 21 10.41 -21.11 14.21
N SER A 22 9.79 -20.01 13.82
CA SER A 22 8.51 -19.56 14.38
C SER A 22 7.39 -19.72 13.38
N LEU A 23 6.20 -20.00 13.88
CA LEU A 23 4.98 -19.91 13.08
C LEU A 23 4.45 -18.47 13.12
N PRO A 24 3.83 -17.97 12.04
CA PRO A 24 3.27 -16.63 12.02
C PRO A 24 1.90 -16.57 12.72
N LYS A 25 1.57 -15.39 13.26
CA LYS A 25 0.18 -14.93 13.43
C LYS A 25 -0.20 -14.11 12.21
N THR A 26 -1.48 -14.21 11.81
CA THR A 26 -2.02 -13.35 10.76
C THR A 26 -2.11 -11.91 11.25
N SER A 27 -1.57 -10.99 10.47
CA SER A 27 -1.75 -9.55 10.59
C SER A 27 -2.40 -9.04 9.32
N LEU A 28 -3.60 -8.47 9.45
CA LEU A 28 -4.32 -7.88 8.33
C LEU A 28 -3.82 -6.46 8.14
N VAL A 29 -3.23 -6.20 6.98
CA VAL A 29 -2.79 -4.85 6.58
C VAL A 29 -3.85 -4.28 5.65
N VAL A 30 -4.56 -3.26 6.13
CA VAL A 30 -5.53 -2.51 5.34
C VAL A 30 -4.82 -1.28 4.79
N THR A 31 -4.55 -1.29 3.49
CA THR A 31 -3.91 -0.17 2.79
C THR A 31 -5.00 0.70 2.16
N LEU A 32 -5.06 1.97 2.56
CA LEU A 32 -5.96 2.98 2.00
C LEU A 32 -5.21 3.73 0.89
N LYS A 33 -5.78 3.80 -0.32
CA LYS A 33 -5.33 4.70 -1.38
C LYS A 33 -6.07 6.02 -1.24
N VAL A 34 -5.33 7.07 -0.92
CA VAL A 34 -5.88 8.40 -0.65
C VAL A 34 -5.43 9.36 -1.72
N LYS A 35 -6.37 10.14 -2.23
CA LYS A 35 -6.11 11.27 -3.10
C LYS A 35 -6.24 12.54 -2.28
N LYS A 36 -5.19 13.35 -2.28
CA LYS A 36 -5.16 14.69 -1.70
C LYS A 36 -5.25 15.69 -2.83
N THR A 37 -6.24 16.56 -2.77
CA THR A 37 -6.40 17.66 -3.73
C THR A 37 -6.30 18.98 -3.00
N VAL A 38 -5.30 19.78 -3.37
CA VAL A 38 -5.06 21.12 -2.83
C VAL A 38 -5.54 22.14 -3.85
N TYR A 39 -6.57 22.89 -3.48
CA TYR A 39 -7.10 24.02 -4.22
C TYR A 39 -6.47 25.29 -3.68
N ASN A 40 -5.78 26.04 -4.54
CA ASN A 40 -5.23 27.34 -4.20
C ASN A 40 -6.02 28.42 -4.94
N ARG A 41 -6.55 29.38 -4.19
CA ARG A 41 -7.20 30.57 -4.75
C ARG A 41 -6.19 31.41 -5.53
N GLY A 42 -6.56 31.86 -6.73
CA GLY A 42 -5.76 32.79 -7.52
C GLY A 42 -5.66 34.18 -6.88
N GLU A 43 -4.55 34.88 -7.12
CA GLU A 43 -4.32 36.26 -6.65
C GLU A 43 -5.37 37.25 -7.22
N PHE A 44 -5.79 37.02 -8.47
CA PHE A 44 -6.74 37.84 -9.23
C PHE A 44 -8.12 37.18 -9.40
N TYR A 45 -8.49 36.23 -8.55
CA TYR A 45 -9.74 35.48 -8.67
C TYR A 45 -10.99 36.37 -8.84
N GLN A 46 -11.05 37.53 -8.15
CA GLN A 46 -12.19 38.47 -8.26
C GLN A 46 -12.38 39.05 -9.67
N PHE A 47 -11.32 39.02 -10.48
CA PHE A 47 -11.32 39.56 -11.84
C PHE A 47 -11.38 38.46 -12.91
N ALA A 48 -11.37 37.19 -12.52
CA ALA A 48 -11.33 36.04 -13.43
C ALA A 48 -12.50 36.02 -14.41
N GLN A 49 -13.73 36.19 -13.90
CA GLN A 49 -14.92 36.24 -14.74
C GLN A 49 -14.93 37.47 -15.67
N ARG A 50 -14.46 38.61 -15.18
CA ARG A 50 -14.47 39.87 -15.94
C ARG A 50 -13.50 39.85 -17.12
N TYR A 51 -12.28 39.35 -16.91
CA TYR A 51 -11.22 39.43 -17.92
C TYR A 51 -11.06 38.16 -18.74
N LEU A 52 -11.31 36.99 -18.15
CA LEU A 52 -11.06 35.70 -18.80
C LEU A 52 -12.33 34.84 -18.97
N SER A 53 -13.47 35.26 -18.42
CA SER A 53 -14.73 34.50 -18.45
C SER A 53 -14.60 33.09 -17.88
N ILE A 54 -13.83 32.95 -16.79
CA ILE A 54 -13.62 31.67 -16.10
C ILE A 54 -14.12 31.73 -14.66
N ASP A 55 -14.69 30.63 -14.19
CA ASP A 55 -15.07 30.43 -12.79
C ASP A 55 -13.82 30.10 -11.96
N PRO A 56 -13.40 30.97 -11.03
CA PRO A 56 -12.18 30.75 -10.28
C PRO A 56 -12.44 29.95 -9.00
N ILE A 57 -11.36 29.35 -8.48
CA ILE A 57 -11.30 28.92 -7.08
C ILE A 57 -11.38 30.18 -6.22
N THR A 58 -12.43 30.30 -5.41
CA THR A 58 -12.69 31.46 -4.54
C THR A 58 -12.04 31.35 -3.17
N GLU A 59 -11.77 30.13 -2.71
CA GLU A 59 -11.18 29.84 -1.40
C GLU A 59 -10.15 28.73 -1.49
N SER A 60 -9.00 28.92 -0.84
CA SER A 60 -7.98 27.87 -0.74
C SER A 60 -8.43 26.80 0.25
N ARG A 61 -8.40 25.54 -0.16
CA ARG A 61 -8.78 24.40 0.68
C ARG A 61 -8.03 23.15 0.28
N THR A 62 -7.90 22.23 1.23
CA THR A 62 -7.37 20.88 0.97
C THR A 62 -8.48 19.87 1.23
N GLU A 63 -8.68 19.00 0.27
CA GLU A 63 -9.64 17.91 0.33
C GLU A 63 -8.94 16.57 0.17
N PHE A 64 -9.42 15.57 0.89
CA PHE A 64 -8.95 14.20 0.82
C PHE A 64 -10.11 13.29 0.41
N THR A 65 -9.87 12.42 -0.56
CA THR A 65 -10.81 11.40 -0.98
C THR A 65 -10.19 10.02 -0.82
N LEU A 66 -11.00 9.08 -0.33
CA LEU A 66 -10.63 7.67 -0.24
C LEU A 66 -10.99 7.03 -1.59
N GLU A 67 -9.96 6.69 -2.37
CA GLU A 67 -10.14 6.18 -3.74
C GLU A 67 -10.32 4.67 -3.77
N ASP A 68 -9.48 3.93 -3.03
CA ASP A 68 -9.53 2.48 -3.00
C ASP A 68 -8.98 1.92 -1.68
N VAL A 69 -9.31 0.67 -1.38
CA VAL A 69 -8.82 -0.08 -0.23
C VAL A 69 -8.39 -1.48 -0.62
N MET A 70 -7.16 -1.81 -0.24
CA MET A 70 -6.57 -3.13 -0.40
C MET A 70 -6.39 -3.76 0.97
N VAL A 71 -6.67 -5.06 1.07
CA VAL A 71 -6.42 -5.83 2.28
C VAL A 71 -5.47 -6.95 1.94
N THR A 72 -4.36 -7.02 2.66
CA THR A 72 -3.34 -8.05 2.51
C THR A 72 -3.12 -8.75 3.83
N ASN A 73 -2.77 -10.03 3.76
CA ASN A 73 -2.36 -10.80 4.92
C ASN A 73 -0.84 -10.75 5.00
N ARG A 74 -0.32 -10.44 6.18
CA ARG A 74 1.11 -10.48 6.50
C ARG A 74 1.33 -11.38 7.71
N GLY A 75 2.30 -12.27 7.63
CA GLY A 75 2.72 -13.06 8.78
C GLY A 75 3.62 -12.25 9.71
N VAL A 76 3.30 -12.25 11.00
CA VAL A 76 4.19 -11.71 12.04
C VAL A 76 4.63 -12.88 12.92
N ALA A 77 5.94 -12.98 13.19
CA ALA A 77 6.50 -14.05 13.99
C ALA A 77 5.87 -14.15 15.38
N ASP A 78 5.35 -15.34 15.68
CA ASP A 78 4.84 -15.69 17.00
C ASP A 78 5.94 -16.30 17.85
N LYS A 79 6.54 -15.48 18.72
CA LYS A 79 7.59 -15.96 19.63
C LYS A 79 7.08 -17.00 20.64
N ASP A 80 5.77 -17.05 20.90
CA ASP A 80 5.17 -18.05 21.77
C ASP A 80 4.99 -19.40 21.05
N ASN A 81 5.10 -19.42 19.72
CA ASN A 81 4.95 -20.60 18.87
C ASN A 81 6.19 -20.82 18.01
N SER A 82 7.33 -20.98 18.68
CA SER A 82 8.59 -21.43 18.08
C SER A 82 8.78 -22.93 18.25
N PHE A 83 9.23 -23.59 17.20
CA PHE A 83 9.47 -25.04 17.14
C PHE A 83 10.86 -25.31 16.60
N MET A 84 11.35 -26.54 16.81
CA MET A 84 12.62 -26.99 16.30
C MET A 84 12.42 -28.18 15.38
N VAL A 85 12.94 -28.07 14.16
CA VAL A 85 13.03 -29.19 13.23
C VAL A 85 14.37 -29.88 13.44
N ILE A 86 14.35 -31.20 13.64
CA ILE A 86 15.57 -32.00 13.85
C ILE A 86 15.75 -32.94 12.67
N PHE A 87 16.88 -32.82 11.98
CA PHE A 87 17.25 -33.69 10.86
C PHE A 87 18.10 -34.87 11.33
N ARG A 88 18.07 -35.97 10.56
CA ARG A 88 19.01 -37.07 10.79
C ARG A 88 20.44 -36.68 10.39
N PRO A 89 21.46 -37.14 11.13
CA PRO A 89 22.85 -37.05 10.68
C PRO A 89 23.01 -37.67 9.28
N ASN A 90 23.81 -37.04 8.41
CA ASN A 90 24.10 -37.46 7.03
C ASN A 90 22.90 -37.41 6.05
N SER A 91 21.81 -36.73 6.38
CA SER A 91 20.75 -36.43 5.41
C SER A 91 21.30 -35.58 4.26
N ILE A 92 20.81 -35.81 3.03
CA ILE A 92 21.10 -34.94 1.89
C ILE A 92 20.28 -33.65 2.08
N ALA A 93 20.92 -32.49 1.93
CA ALA A 93 20.29 -31.18 1.95
C ALA A 93 19.48 -30.79 3.23
N PRO A 94 19.95 -31.01 4.48
CA PRO A 94 19.17 -30.73 5.68
C PRO A 94 19.22 -29.24 6.03
N TYR A 95 18.40 -28.45 5.35
CA TYR A 95 18.34 -27.01 5.57
C TYR A 95 16.91 -26.49 5.49
N VAL A 96 16.70 -25.37 6.16
CA VAL A 96 15.43 -24.64 6.19
C VAL A 96 15.71 -23.21 5.75
N HIS A 97 14.88 -22.65 4.88
CA HIS A 97 14.87 -21.22 4.64
C HIS A 97 13.87 -20.56 5.57
N LEU A 98 14.34 -19.54 6.28
CA LEU A 98 13.52 -18.69 7.14
C LEU A 98 13.44 -17.29 6.55
N THR A 99 12.37 -16.57 6.81
CA THR A 99 12.36 -15.12 6.59
C THR A 99 13.33 -14.43 7.56
N GLN A 100 13.66 -13.15 7.32
CA GLN A 100 14.47 -12.37 8.27
C GLN A 100 13.88 -12.33 9.69
N ASP A 101 12.56 -12.42 9.80
CA ASP A 101 11.83 -12.43 11.08
C ASP A 101 11.77 -13.83 11.72
N GLY A 102 12.39 -14.84 11.11
CA GLY A 102 12.46 -16.22 11.63
C GLY A 102 11.22 -17.07 11.32
N LEU A 103 10.38 -16.68 10.36
CA LEU A 103 9.24 -17.46 9.91
C LEU A 103 9.68 -18.58 8.97
N ILE A 104 9.06 -19.76 9.08
CA ILE A 104 9.36 -20.87 8.18
C ILE A 104 8.88 -20.57 6.74
N SER A 105 9.77 -20.76 5.76
CA SER A 105 9.47 -20.59 4.34
C SER A 105 9.56 -21.90 3.56
N THR A 106 10.70 -22.58 3.62
CA THR A 106 10.87 -23.86 2.92
C THR A 106 11.80 -24.82 3.68
N ILE A 107 11.63 -26.12 3.44
CA ILE A 107 12.52 -27.18 3.91
C ILE A 107 13.09 -27.92 2.69
N ASN A 108 14.41 -28.07 2.64
CA ASN A 108 15.17 -28.81 1.62
C ASN A 108 14.95 -28.32 0.17
N THR A 109 14.47 -27.09 -0.01
CA THR A 109 14.26 -26.46 -1.32
C THR A 109 14.47 -24.95 -1.23
N ASP A 110 14.77 -24.32 -2.35
CA ASP A 110 14.90 -22.86 -2.42
C ASP A 110 13.52 -22.18 -2.43
N PRO A 111 13.39 -21.00 -1.80
CA PRO A 111 12.14 -20.26 -1.73
C PRO A 111 11.84 -19.54 -3.04
N GLU A 112 10.57 -19.50 -3.42
CA GLU A 112 10.09 -18.66 -4.52
C GLU A 112 9.98 -17.21 -4.05
N SER A 113 10.40 -16.27 -4.91
CA SER A 113 10.22 -14.84 -4.63
C SER A 113 8.78 -14.42 -4.91
N GLU A 114 7.94 -14.40 -3.88
CA GLU A 114 6.60 -13.84 -3.98
C GLU A 114 6.65 -12.30 -3.91
N LYS A 115 5.97 -11.63 -4.86
CA LYS A 115 5.83 -10.18 -4.85
C LYS A 115 4.62 -9.82 -3.99
N THR A 116 4.83 -8.98 -2.98
CA THR A 116 3.71 -8.45 -2.20
C THR A 116 2.90 -7.46 -3.05
N PRO A 117 1.56 -7.60 -3.10
CA PRO A 117 0.72 -6.65 -3.82
C PRO A 117 0.83 -5.26 -3.18
N SER A 118 0.94 -4.23 -4.01
CA SER A 118 0.98 -2.83 -3.60
C SER A 118 0.17 -1.99 -4.58
N PHE A 119 -0.37 -0.87 -4.14
CA PHE A 119 -0.98 0.09 -5.07
C PHE A 119 0.06 0.68 -6.01
N ASP A 120 -0.36 0.86 -7.26
CA ASP A 120 0.31 1.79 -8.16
C ASP A 120 -0.16 3.20 -7.80
N VAL A 121 0.78 4.01 -7.34
CA VAL A 121 0.54 5.39 -6.91
C VAL A 121 1.11 6.27 -8.01
N PRO A 122 0.28 7.06 -8.71
CA PRO A 122 0.75 7.97 -9.74
C PRO A 122 1.84 8.89 -9.19
N GLU A 123 2.81 9.23 -10.03
CA GLU A 123 3.80 10.23 -9.67
C GLU A 123 3.12 11.56 -9.28
N PRO A 124 3.65 12.27 -8.26
CA PRO A 124 3.10 13.55 -7.89
C PRO A 124 3.12 14.49 -9.09
N SER A 125 2.04 15.27 -9.23
CA SER A 125 2.00 16.30 -10.27
C SER A 125 3.19 17.26 -10.08
N PRO A 126 3.79 17.78 -11.17
CA PRO A 126 4.88 18.74 -11.07
C PRO A 126 4.48 19.93 -10.20
N ALA A 127 5.45 20.46 -9.43
CA ALA A 127 5.21 21.66 -8.64
C ALA A 127 4.76 22.81 -9.56
N PRO A 128 3.76 23.62 -9.14
CA PRO A 128 3.30 24.73 -9.95
C PRO A 128 4.44 25.72 -10.19
N LEU A 129 4.53 26.24 -11.41
CA LEU A 129 5.44 27.33 -11.73
C LEU A 129 5.05 28.58 -10.95
N ASN A 130 6.02 29.33 -10.47
CA ASN A 130 5.73 30.61 -9.85
C ASN A 130 5.35 31.62 -10.95
N PRO A 131 4.08 32.07 -11.00
CA PRO A 131 3.61 32.91 -12.09
C PRO A 131 4.23 34.30 -12.09
N ARG A 132 4.75 34.76 -10.94
CA ARG A 132 5.44 36.05 -10.82
C ARG A 132 6.72 36.13 -11.66
N ARG A 133 7.29 34.99 -12.07
CA ARG A 133 8.45 34.94 -12.96
C ARG A 133 8.14 35.39 -14.39
N PHE A 134 6.87 35.41 -14.79
CA PHE A 134 6.45 35.77 -16.13
C PHE A 134 5.83 37.17 -16.23
N LEU A 135 5.72 37.87 -15.10
CA LEU A 135 5.15 39.21 -15.06
C LEU A 135 6.13 40.23 -15.64
N SER A 136 5.61 41.17 -16.43
CA SER A 136 6.39 42.30 -16.91
C SER A 136 6.75 43.27 -15.78
N GLU A 137 7.80 44.06 -15.98
CA GLU A 137 8.20 45.11 -15.05
C GLU A 137 7.06 46.11 -14.78
N GLU A 138 6.33 46.52 -15.83
CA GLU A 138 5.14 47.38 -15.72
C GLU A 138 4.08 46.75 -14.81
N THR A 139 3.85 45.45 -14.94
CA THR A 139 2.88 44.72 -14.10
C THR A 139 3.33 44.70 -12.64
N LEU A 140 4.60 44.45 -12.38
CA LEU A 140 5.15 44.43 -11.03
C LEU A 140 5.11 45.83 -10.36
N MET A 141 5.27 46.90 -11.15
CA MET A 141 5.23 48.29 -10.67
C MET A 141 3.83 48.90 -10.61
N ALA A 142 2.80 48.22 -11.12
CA ALA A 142 1.45 48.77 -11.17
C ALA A 142 0.90 49.03 -9.76
N GLY A 143 0.38 50.24 -9.53
CA GLY A 143 -0.06 50.71 -8.20
C GLY A 143 -1.36 50.10 -7.65
N SER A 144 -1.99 49.14 -8.35
CA SER A 144 -3.18 48.45 -7.85
C SER A 144 -3.32 47.03 -8.42
N THR A 145 -3.97 46.14 -7.65
CA THR A 145 -4.25 44.75 -8.07
C THR A 145 -5.18 44.69 -9.28
N ALA A 146 -6.13 45.62 -9.40
CA ALA A 146 -7.01 45.72 -10.58
C ALA A 146 -6.21 46.05 -11.85
N LYS A 147 -5.23 46.97 -11.75
CA LYS A 147 -4.37 47.29 -12.89
C LYS A 147 -3.44 46.13 -13.25
N GLN A 148 -2.89 45.44 -12.24
CA GLN A 148 -2.13 44.21 -12.44
C GLN A 148 -2.95 43.16 -13.18
N ALA A 149 -4.16 42.86 -12.71
CA ALA A 149 -5.06 41.92 -13.36
C ALA A 149 -5.38 42.32 -14.81
N GLU A 150 -5.61 43.61 -15.08
CA GLU A 150 -5.81 44.08 -16.46
C GLU A 150 -4.59 43.78 -17.35
N LEU A 151 -3.38 44.13 -16.91
CA LEU A 151 -2.13 43.90 -17.66
C LEU A 151 -1.85 42.41 -17.87
N VAL A 152 -1.98 41.58 -16.84
CA VAL A 152 -1.79 40.12 -16.97
C VAL A 152 -2.83 39.51 -17.90
N SER A 153 -4.08 39.96 -17.87
CA SER A 153 -5.09 39.44 -18.80
C SER A 153 -4.73 39.71 -20.25
N LYS A 154 -4.20 40.91 -20.56
CA LYS A 154 -3.69 41.26 -21.90
C LYS A 154 -2.55 40.33 -22.31
N GLN A 155 -1.58 40.11 -21.43
CA GLN A 155 -0.47 39.20 -21.67
C GLN A 155 -0.94 37.75 -21.96
N ILE A 156 -1.97 37.26 -21.26
CA ILE A 156 -2.57 35.94 -21.54
C ILE A 156 -3.17 35.91 -22.95
N PHE A 157 -3.91 36.93 -23.36
CA PHE A 157 -4.47 36.99 -24.71
C PHE A 157 -3.40 37.11 -25.81
N GLU A 158 -2.30 37.82 -25.53
CA GLU A 158 -1.14 37.89 -26.42
C GLU A 158 -0.47 36.52 -26.58
N LEU A 159 -0.27 35.76 -25.49
CA LEU A 159 0.25 34.39 -25.56
C LEU A 159 -0.67 33.47 -26.36
N ARG A 160 -2.00 33.57 -26.18
CA ARG A 160 -2.99 32.81 -26.96
C ARG A 160 -2.93 33.14 -28.44
N ARG A 161 -2.80 34.42 -28.77
CA ARG A 161 -2.64 34.90 -30.14
C ARG A 161 -1.36 34.36 -30.75
N SER A 162 -0.23 34.53 -30.07
CA SER A 162 1.07 34.01 -30.52
C SER A 162 1.04 32.49 -30.76
N ARG A 163 0.43 31.72 -29.84
CA ARG A 163 0.21 30.28 -30.05
C ARG A 163 -0.58 30.01 -31.33
N ASN A 164 -1.69 30.72 -31.53
CA ASN A 164 -2.53 30.56 -32.71
C ASN A 164 -1.78 30.91 -34.00
N ASP A 165 -1.07 32.03 -34.03
CA ASP A 165 -0.31 32.51 -35.19
C ASP A 165 0.78 31.48 -35.59
N ILE A 166 1.45 30.86 -34.61
CA ILE A 166 2.44 29.80 -34.87
C ILE A 166 1.75 28.50 -35.36
N LEU A 167 0.54 28.17 -34.87
CA LEU A 167 -0.20 26.99 -35.30
C LEU A 167 -0.72 27.11 -36.75
N ILE A 168 -1.14 28.31 -37.17
CA ILE A 168 -1.73 28.53 -38.49
C ILE A 168 -0.71 28.90 -39.58
N GLY A 169 0.56 29.10 -39.23
CA GLY A 169 1.59 29.44 -40.23
C GLY A 169 1.87 30.93 -40.40
N GLU A 170 1.31 31.81 -39.56
CA GLU A 170 1.32 33.27 -39.75
C GLU A 170 2.26 34.03 -38.79
N ALA A 171 2.94 33.33 -37.88
CA ALA A 171 3.90 33.98 -36.97
C ALA A 171 5.12 34.55 -37.71
N ASP A 172 5.49 35.79 -37.36
CA ASP A 172 6.65 36.50 -37.92
C ASP A 172 7.96 35.70 -37.78
N ASN A 173 8.12 35.00 -36.66
CA ASN A 173 9.28 34.17 -36.36
C ASN A 173 8.84 32.73 -36.10
N MET A 174 8.81 31.92 -37.15
CA MET A 174 8.54 30.49 -37.05
C MET A 174 9.70 29.75 -36.37
N PRO A 175 9.40 28.75 -35.51
CA PRO A 175 10.43 27.83 -35.02
C PRO A 175 11.13 27.13 -36.20
N PRO A 176 12.46 26.95 -36.15
CA PRO A 176 13.26 26.46 -37.28
C PRO A 176 13.04 24.98 -37.60
N ASP A 177 12.66 24.18 -36.60
CA ASP A 177 12.43 22.74 -36.74
C ASP A 177 11.33 22.22 -35.78
N GLY A 178 11.01 20.93 -35.89
CA GLY A 178 9.95 20.30 -35.11
C GLY A 178 10.23 20.16 -33.61
N GLU A 179 11.50 20.10 -33.18
CA GLU A 179 11.84 20.03 -31.76
C GLU A 179 11.79 21.43 -31.13
N ALA A 180 12.32 22.44 -31.81
CA ALA A 180 12.19 23.84 -31.44
C ALA A 180 10.71 24.25 -31.35
N TYR A 181 9.86 23.76 -32.26
CA TYR A 181 8.43 23.97 -32.20
C TYR A 181 7.83 23.47 -30.89
N LYS A 182 8.14 22.23 -30.48
CA LYS A 182 7.67 21.66 -29.22
C LYS A 182 8.10 22.49 -28.02
N VAL A 183 9.37 22.89 -27.97
CA VAL A 183 9.92 23.69 -26.86
C VAL A 183 9.23 25.06 -26.77
N VAL A 184 9.08 25.75 -27.89
CA VAL A 184 8.39 27.06 -27.93
C VAL A 184 6.92 26.91 -27.51
N MET A 185 6.22 25.90 -28.03
CA MET A 185 4.83 25.63 -27.64
C MET A 185 4.69 25.29 -26.17
N GLU A 186 5.57 24.45 -25.64
CA GLU A 186 5.58 24.08 -24.23
C GLU A 186 5.83 25.31 -23.35
N GLN A 187 6.76 26.18 -23.73
CA GLN A 187 7.03 27.42 -23.00
C GLN A 187 5.83 28.38 -23.02
N ILE A 188 5.19 28.58 -24.18
CA ILE A 188 3.97 29.41 -24.29
C ILE A 188 2.86 28.82 -23.41
N ASN A 189 2.63 27.52 -23.47
CA ASN A 189 1.61 26.84 -22.67
C ASN A 189 1.89 26.95 -21.18
N ASN A 190 3.15 26.79 -20.75
CA ASN A 190 3.56 26.92 -19.35
C ASN A 190 3.37 28.35 -18.83
N GLN A 191 3.70 29.36 -19.64
CA GLN A 191 3.48 30.77 -19.30
C GLN A 191 1.99 31.11 -19.23
N GLU A 192 1.21 30.74 -20.25
CA GLU A 192 -0.24 30.98 -20.29
C GLU A 192 -0.91 30.32 -19.08
N LYS A 193 -0.56 29.06 -18.78
CA LYS A 193 -1.09 28.33 -17.64
C LYS A 193 -0.76 29.03 -16.33
N ALA A 194 0.50 29.38 -16.09
CA ALA A 194 0.90 30.03 -14.85
C ALA A 194 0.18 31.38 -14.63
N LEU A 195 0.10 32.22 -15.67
CA LEU A 195 -0.61 33.49 -15.60
C LEU A 195 -2.12 33.30 -15.43
N THR A 196 -2.72 32.32 -16.11
CA THR A 196 -4.15 31.99 -15.97
C THR A 196 -4.46 31.49 -14.55
N GLU A 197 -3.58 30.70 -13.94
CA GLU A 197 -3.70 30.22 -12.56
C GLU A 197 -3.70 31.38 -11.54
N MET A 198 -3.16 32.56 -11.87
CA MET A 198 -3.34 33.75 -11.03
C MET A 198 -4.81 34.19 -10.97
N PHE A 199 -5.62 33.90 -12.00
CA PHE A 199 -7.06 34.19 -12.02
C PHE A 199 -7.87 32.98 -11.55
N SER A 200 -7.72 31.83 -12.21
CA SER A 200 -8.52 30.63 -11.91
C SER A 200 -8.19 30.02 -10.55
N GLY A 201 -6.98 30.26 -10.04
CA GLY A 201 -6.38 29.41 -9.01
C GLY A 201 -5.76 28.15 -9.62
N SER A 202 -5.07 27.38 -8.76
CA SER A 202 -4.40 26.13 -9.13
C SER A 202 -4.94 24.95 -8.33
N THR A 203 -4.95 23.78 -8.95
CA THR A 203 -5.34 22.52 -8.31
C THR A 203 -4.19 21.53 -8.40
N GLN A 204 -3.70 21.05 -7.27
CA GLN A 204 -2.67 20.03 -7.21
C GLN A 204 -3.27 18.74 -6.65
N THR A 205 -3.01 17.63 -7.32
CA THR A 205 -3.44 16.30 -6.87
C THR A 205 -2.23 15.44 -6.59
N GLU A 206 -2.23 14.82 -5.41
CA GLU A 206 -1.25 13.87 -4.95
C GLU A 206 -1.96 12.60 -4.49
N TYR A 207 -1.38 11.45 -4.79
CA TYR A 207 -1.85 10.18 -4.27
C TYR A 207 -0.83 9.65 -3.26
N PHE A 208 -1.32 9.09 -2.17
CA PHE A 208 -0.47 8.39 -1.21
C PHE A 208 -1.24 7.23 -0.60
N THR A 209 -0.50 6.31 0.03
CA THR A 209 -1.09 5.18 0.74
C THR A 209 -0.89 5.31 2.24
N LYS A 210 -1.88 4.85 3.00
CA LYS A 210 -1.78 4.72 4.46
C LYS A 210 -2.13 3.30 4.85
N GLU A 211 -1.23 2.66 5.57
CA GLU A 211 -1.44 1.31 6.10
C GLU A 211 -2.00 1.36 7.51
N ILE A 212 -3.01 0.52 7.76
CA ILE A 212 -3.61 0.28 9.06
C ILE A 212 -3.45 -1.21 9.35
N VAL A 213 -2.74 -1.53 10.43
CA VAL A 213 -2.42 -2.90 10.80
C VAL A 213 -3.39 -3.39 11.87
N VAL A 214 -4.05 -4.51 11.63
CA VAL A 214 -4.98 -5.14 12.56
C VAL A 214 -4.56 -6.57 12.78
N ILE A 215 -4.26 -6.93 14.03
CA ILE A 215 -3.98 -8.31 14.43
C ILE A 215 -5.28 -8.91 14.95
N PRO A 216 -5.89 -9.88 14.25
CA PRO A 216 -7.08 -10.57 14.74
C PRO A 216 -6.78 -11.38 15.99
N THR A 217 -7.79 -11.50 16.85
CA THR A 217 -7.82 -12.46 17.95
C THR A 217 -8.50 -13.75 17.51
N GLU A 218 -8.58 -14.75 18.40
CA GLU A 218 -9.30 -15.98 18.12
C GLU A 218 -10.84 -15.81 18.08
N LYS A 219 -11.37 -14.64 18.46
CA LYS A 219 -12.80 -14.33 18.43
C LYS A 219 -13.16 -13.48 17.21
N ASP A 220 -14.40 -13.62 16.77
CA ASP A 220 -14.99 -12.76 15.75
C ASP A 220 -14.90 -11.29 16.15
N ILE A 221 -14.76 -10.43 15.15
CA ILE A 221 -14.75 -8.97 15.29
C ILE A 221 -16.01 -8.45 14.60
N ASP A 222 -16.89 -7.80 15.34
CA ASP A 222 -18.08 -7.17 14.76
C ASP A 222 -17.95 -5.64 14.85
N LYS A 223 -17.93 -4.98 13.68
CA LYS A 223 -17.89 -3.52 13.53
C LYS A 223 -16.85 -2.81 14.41
N ARG A 224 -15.62 -3.31 14.44
CA ARG A 224 -14.52 -2.63 15.12
C ARG A 224 -14.03 -1.45 14.29
N ILE A 225 -13.84 -0.29 14.93
CA ILE A 225 -13.24 0.88 14.27
C ILE A 225 -11.73 0.63 14.17
N ILE A 226 -11.22 0.58 12.94
CA ILE A 226 -9.78 0.36 12.67
C ILE A 226 -9.06 1.67 12.32
N GLY A 227 -9.82 2.68 11.90
CA GLY A 227 -9.33 4.01 11.58
C GLY A 227 -10.51 4.92 11.23
N ARG A 228 -10.22 6.19 10.99
CA ARG A 228 -11.20 7.17 10.56
C ARG A 228 -10.70 7.91 9.33
N PHE A 229 -11.63 8.45 8.55
CA PHE A 229 -11.29 9.23 7.37
C PHE A 229 -12.06 10.57 7.37
N SER A 230 -11.32 11.65 7.23
CA SER A 230 -11.81 13.01 7.17
C SER A 230 -11.55 13.59 5.78
N GLU A 231 -12.54 14.24 5.19
CA GLU A 231 -12.32 14.95 3.92
C GLU A 231 -11.35 16.14 4.08
N LYS A 232 -11.14 16.64 5.30
CA LYS A 232 -10.25 17.78 5.56
C LYS A 232 -8.86 17.38 6.06
N LEU A 233 -8.76 16.26 6.79
CA LEU A 233 -7.52 15.79 7.41
C LEU A 233 -6.95 14.51 6.78
N GLY A 234 -7.74 13.84 5.92
CA GLY A 234 -7.39 12.54 5.35
C GLY A 234 -7.57 11.40 6.36
N PRO A 235 -6.74 10.33 6.25
CA PRO A 235 -6.81 9.20 7.17
C PRO A 235 -6.27 9.61 8.55
N VAL A 236 -7.07 9.39 9.59
CA VAL A 236 -6.73 9.66 10.99
C VAL A 236 -6.91 8.39 11.83
N ASP A 237 -6.30 8.38 13.00
CA ASP A 237 -6.32 7.22 13.88
C ASP A 237 -7.72 6.92 14.45
N ALA A 238 -7.88 5.69 14.95
CA ALA A 238 -9.17 5.16 15.41
C ALA A 238 -9.73 5.84 16.68
N ASP A 239 -8.93 6.65 17.37
CA ASP A 239 -9.29 7.45 18.55
C ASP A 239 -9.61 8.91 18.20
N ASN A 240 -9.10 9.42 17.07
CA ASN A 240 -9.34 10.77 16.62
C ASN A 240 -10.77 10.94 16.05
N LEU A 241 -11.62 11.71 16.74
CA LEU A 241 -13.02 11.91 16.35
C LEU A 241 -13.24 12.81 15.12
N ALA A 242 -12.18 13.39 14.53
CA ALA A 242 -12.26 14.35 13.44
C ALA A 242 -12.55 13.73 12.04
N GLY A 243 -13.14 12.53 11.98
CA GLY A 243 -13.45 11.83 10.74
C GLY A 243 -14.51 10.74 10.89
N ALA A 244 -15.01 10.24 9.75
CA ALA A 244 -15.98 9.15 9.73
C ALA A 244 -15.29 7.79 9.94
N PRO A 245 -15.86 6.88 10.75
CA PRO A 245 -15.23 5.59 11.06
C PRO A 245 -15.19 4.64 9.87
N ILE A 246 -14.07 3.92 9.77
CA ILE A 246 -13.90 2.73 8.94
C ILE A 246 -14.07 1.52 9.85
N TYR A 247 -15.12 0.74 9.59
CA TYR A 247 -15.44 -0.45 10.36
C TYR A 247 -14.86 -1.69 9.70
N LEU A 248 -14.26 -2.56 10.50
CA LEU A 248 -13.86 -3.91 10.14
C LEU A 248 -14.77 -4.90 10.85
N THR A 249 -15.38 -5.78 10.07
CA THR A 249 -16.05 -6.97 10.55
C THR A 249 -15.30 -8.19 10.03
N LEU A 250 -14.96 -9.11 10.92
CA LEU A 250 -14.26 -10.35 10.62
C LEU A 250 -15.01 -11.49 11.31
N ARG A 251 -15.62 -12.38 10.53
CA ARG A 251 -16.40 -13.53 11.03
C ARG A 251 -15.76 -14.83 10.59
N SER A 252 -15.41 -15.70 11.54
CA SER A 252 -14.92 -17.03 11.26
C SER A 252 -16.00 -17.88 10.59
N LYS A 253 -15.64 -18.55 9.49
CA LYS A 253 -16.45 -19.62 8.88
C LYS A 253 -15.99 -21.00 9.35
N THR A 254 -14.81 -21.10 9.96
CA THR A 254 -14.29 -22.35 10.50
C THR A 254 -14.98 -22.65 11.82
N GLN A 255 -15.64 -23.80 11.89
CA GLN A 255 -16.17 -24.33 13.15
C GLN A 255 -14.99 -24.64 14.07
N LYS A 256 -14.90 -23.94 15.20
CA LYS A 256 -13.98 -24.33 16.26
C LYS A 256 -14.50 -25.62 16.87
N VAL A 257 -13.78 -26.71 16.63
CA VAL A 257 -13.94 -27.91 17.44
C VAL A 257 -13.26 -27.60 18.76
N GLU A 258 -14.03 -27.24 19.78
CA GLU A 258 -13.54 -27.20 21.16
C GLU A 258 -13.28 -28.64 21.60
N THR A 259 -12.13 -29.19 21.20
CA THR A 259 -11.64 -30.43 21.78
C THR A 259 -11.18 -30.11 23.20
N ILE A 260 -12.01 -30.46 24.18
CA ILE A 260 -11.59 -30.57 25.58
C ILE A 260 -10.55 -31.69 25.62
N LEU A 261 -9.28 -31.32 25.51
CA LEU A 261 -8.17 -32.28 25.54
C LEU A 261 -7.94 -32.72 26.98
N THR A 262 -8.09 -34.02 27.23
CA THR A 262 -7.63 -34.68 28.46
C THR A 262 -6.12 -34.51 28.63
N ASP A 263 -5.61 -34.54 29.87
CA ASP A 263 -4.18 -34.29 30.12
C ASP A 263 -3.25 -35.30 29.42
N LYS A 264 -3.70 -36.56 29.23
CA LYS A 264 -3.02 -37.55 28.38
C LYS A 264 -2.93 -37.17 26.91
N ASP A 265 -3.97 -36.51 26.38
CA ASP A 265 -3.98 -36.08 24.98
C ASP A 265 -3.10 -34.84 24.77
N LYS A 266 -3.03 -33.95 25.77
CA LYS A 266 -2.06 -32.84 25.78
C LYS A 266 -0.64 -33.35 25.79
N GLU A 267 -0.33 -34.36 26.59
CA GLU A 267 1.00 -34.95 26.67
C GLU A 267 1.39 -35.69 25.36
N ARG A 268 0.43 -36.41 24.75
CA ARG A 268 0.62 -37.03 23.43
C ARG A 268 0.81 -36.00 22.31
N LEU A 269 0.07 -34.88 22.38
CA LEU A 269 0.19 -33.77 21.43
C LEU A 269 1.54 -33.07 21.59
N ALA A 270 1.97 -32.79 22.83
CA ALA A 270 3.27 -32.20 23.13
C ALA A 270 4.41 -33.06 22.58
N LYS A 271 4.34 -34.39 22.76
CA LYS A 271 5.33 -35.31 22.22
C LYS A 271 5.37 -35.31 20.68
N LYS A 272 4.19 -35.26 20.03
CA LYS A 272 4.11 -35.12 18.56
C LYS A 272 4.69 -33.79 18.07
N LEU A 273 4.35 -32.69 18.73
CA LEU A 273 4.83 -31.34 18.43
C LEU A 273 6.35 -31.21 18.60
N SER A 274 6.96 -31.98 19.52
CA SER A 274 8.41 -31.99 19.73
C SER A 274 9.19 -32.85 18.73
N GLU A 275 8.54 -33.82 18.08
CA GLU A 275 9.22 -34.78 17.20
C GLU A 275 9.06 -34.46 15.69
N GLY A 276 8.05 -33.69 15.30
CA GLY A 276 7.73 -33.40 13.90
C GLY A 276 7.84 -31.92 13.51
N VAL A 277 7.46 -31.62 12.27
CA VAL A 277 7.40 -30.23 11.76
C VAL A 277 6.00 -29.71 11.98
N VAL A 278 5.85 -28.70 12.83
CA VAL A 278 4.57 -28.07 13.15
C VAL A 278 4.27 -27.01 12.10
N TYR A 279 3.03 -26.99 11.62
CA TYR A 279 2.55 -26.00 10.68
C TYR A 279 1.13 -25.56 11.04
N ASN A 280 0.76 -24.38 10.56
CA ASN A 280 -0.58 -23.83 10.77
C ASN A 280 -1.54 -24.37 9.70
N VAL A 281 -2.77 -24.64 10.12
CA VAL A 281 -3.92 -24.86 9.24
C VAL A 281 -4.86 -23.68 9.46
N PRO A 282 -4.77 -22.61 8.64
CA PRO A 282 -5.55 -21.39 8.83
C PRO A 282 -7.06 -21.65 8.73
N GLY A 283 -7.84 -20.90 9.51
CA GLY A 283 -9.29 -20.88 9.39
C GLY A 283 -9.74 -19.90 8.30
N LYS A 284 -10.87 -20.19 7.65
CA LYS A 284 -11.51 -19.27 6.70
C LYS A 284 -12.32 -18.23 7.45
N ALA A 285 -12.21 -16.96 7.06
CA ALA A 285 -13.01 -15.87 7.61
C ALA A 285 -13.58 -14.97 6.52
N GLN A 286 -14.79 -14.47 6.75
CA GLN A 286 -15.35 -13.38 5.96
C GLN A 286 -14.89 -12.05 6.52
N LEU A 287 -14.20 -11.25 5.71
CA LEU A 287 -13.77 -9.90 6.03
C LEU A 287 -14.63 -8.89 5.26
N THR A 288 -15.21 -7.95 6.00
CA THR A 288 -16.00 -6.86 5.45
C THR A 288 -15.51 -5.53 6.00
N LEU A 289 -15.18 -4.60 5.10
CA LEU A 289 -14.83 -3.22 5.41
C LEU A 289 -15.99 -2.30 5.03
N GLU A 290 -16.42 -1.45 5.96
CA GLU A 290 -17.51 -0.50 5.75
C GLU A 290 -17.07 0.93 6.06
N PHE A 291 -17.52 1.87 5.25
CA PHE A 291 -17.31 3.31 5.44
C PHE A 291 -18.55 4.07 5.01
N ARG A 292 -19.07 4.95 5.88
CA ARG A 292 -20.29 5.74 5.63
C ARG A 292 -21.48 4.89 5.15
N ASN A 293 -21.70 3.74 5.80
CA ASN A 293 -22.73 2.75 5.45
C ASN A 293 -22.61 2.15 4.04
N LYS A 294 -21.44 2.27 3.40
CA LYS A 294 -21.11 1.57 2.15
C LYS A 294 -20.04 0.53 2.40
N THR A 295 -20.21 -0.66 1.84
CA THR A 295 -19.19 -1.71 1.86
C THR A 295 -18.06 -1.33 0.91
N LEU A 296 -16.87 -1.05 1.45
CA LEU A 296 -15.67 -0.76 0.66
C LEU A 296 -15.07 -2.04 0.08
N LYS A 297 -15.03 -3.10 0.88
CA LYS A 297 -14.46 -4.38 0.50
C LYS A 297 -15.20 -5.51 1.20
N ASN A 298 -15.42 -6.59 0.48
CA ASN A 298 -15.94 -7.83 1.04
C ASN A 298 -15.19 -9.00 0.41
N MET A 299 -14.48 -9.78 1.22
CA MET A 299 -13.65 -10.89 0.74
C MET A 299 -13.49 -11.99 1.77
N GLU A 300 -13.18 -13.19 1.29
CA GLU A 300 -12.80 -14.31 2.13
C GLU A 300 -11.28 -14.33 2.30
N THR A 301 -10.80 -14.56 3.53
CA THR A 301 -9.38 -14.57 3.85
C THR A 301 -9.04 -15.67 4.84
N ASP A 302 -7.81 -16.16 4.77
CA ASP A 302 -7.27 -17.18 5.65
C ASP A 302 -6.65 -16.52 6.89
N ILE A 303 -7.13 -16.88 8.09
CA ILE A 303 -6.68 -16.33 9.37
C ILE A 303 -6.15 -17.46 10.24
N VAL A 304 -4.87 -17.39 10.62
CA VAL A 304 -4.22 -18.40 11.46
C VAL A 304 -4.90 -18.55 12.82
N GLN A 305 -5.31 -17.44 13.44
CA GLN A 305 -5.91 -17.40 14.77
C GLN A 305 -7.29 -18.09 14.87
N PHE A 306 -7.96 -18.34 13.74
CA PHE A 306 -9.19 -19.14 13.71
C PHE A 306 -8.94 -20.60 13.33
N GLY A 307 -7.71 -20.92 12.98
CA GLY A 307 -7.28 -22.24 12.55
C GLY A 307 -6.78 -23.12 13.69
N THR A 308 -6.14 -24.21 13.32
CA THR A 308 -5.48 -25.15 14.22
C THR A 308 -4.03 -25.36 13.80
N LYS A 309 -3.26 -26.10 14.60
CA LYS A 309 -1.91 -26.54 14.23
C LYS A 309 -1.93 -28.04 13.94
N ASP A 310 -1.11 -28.46 12.99
CA ASP A 310 -0.91 -29.87 12.67
C ASP A 310 0.58 -30.17 12.50
N VAL A 311 0.95 -31.45 12.44
CA VAL A 311 2.34 -31.90 12.52
C VAL A 311 2.66 -32.88 11.42
N LEU A 312 3.67 -32.56 10.61
CA LEU A 312 4.32 -33.52 9.73
C LEU A 312 5.19 -34.47 10.57
N ALA A 313 4.83 -35.75 10.55
CA ALA A 313 5.54 -36.77 11.29
C ALA A 313 7.01 -36.90 10.85
N LYS A 314 7.91 -37.06 11.83
CA LYS A 314 9.37 -37.24 11.61
C LYS A 314 9.72 -38.29 10.57
N LYS A 315 8.96 -39.40 10.56
CA LYS A 315 9.16 -40.54 9.64
C LYS A 315 9.14 -40.13 8.17
N MET A 316 8.44 -39.06 7.82
CA MET A 316 8.41 -38.54 6.45
C MET A 316 9.76 -37.94 6.02
N PHE A 317 10.57 -37.47 6.96
CA PHE A 317 11.90 -36.90 6.72
C PHE A 317 13.04 -37.93 6.90
N ASP A 318 12.72 -39.21 7.10
CA ASP A 318 13.73 -40.25 7.35
C ASP A 318 14.40 -40.79 6.07
N ASN A 319 13.87 -40.48 4.88
CA ASN A 319 14.45 -40.94 3.61
C ASN A 319 15.69 -40.11 3.24
N MET A 320 16.87 -40.72 3.39
CA MET A 320 18.15 -40.06 3.15
C MET A 320 18.47 -39.85 1.66
N LYS A 321 17.89 -40.64 0.75
CA LYS A 321 18.19 -40.58 -0.69
C LYS A 321 17.28 -39.62 -1.45
N GLN A 322 16.03 -39.50 -1.02
CA GLN A 322 15.06 -38.53 -1.53
C GLN A 322 14.40 -37.84 -0.33
N PRO A 323 15.02 -36.77 0.21
CA PRO A 323 14.44 -36.02 1.30
C PRO A 323 13.21 -35.26 0.79
N ILE A 324 12.12 -35.33 1.56
CA ILE A 324 10.92 -34.56 1.25
C ILE A 324 11.25 -33.07 1.28
N LYS A 325 10.71 -32.36 0.29
CA LYS A 325 10.76 -30.89 0.22
C LYS A 325 9.40 -30.35 0.60
N VAL A 326 9.39 -29.34 1.44
CA VAL A 326 8.15 -28.70 1.89
C VAL A 326 8.25 -27.21 1.62
N VAL A 327 7.22 -26.67 0.98
CA VAL A 327 7.06 -25.24 0.73
C VAL A 327 5.91 -24.75 1.58
N PHE A 328 6.15 -23.70 2.36
CA PHE A 328 5.16 -23.05 3.20
C PHE A 328 4.75 -21.71 2.61
N TYR A 329 3.55 -21.26 2.93
CA TYR A 329 3.18 -19.85 2.84
C TYR A 329 3.78 -19.13 4.04
N PRO A 330 4.81 -18.27 3.89
CA PRO A 330 5.48 -17.66 5.03
C PRO A 330 4.55 -16.81 5.90
N ASP A 331 3.53 -16.19 5.28
CA ASP A 331 2.58 -15.33 5.96
C ASP A 331 1.55 -16.11 6.82
N LEU A 332 1.29 -17.36 6.46
CA LEU A 332 0.29 -18.21 7.12
C LEU A 332 0.92 -19.33 7.94
N GLY A 333 2.15 -19.73 7.63
CA GLY A 333 2.80 -20.93 8.18
C GLY A 333 2.11 -22.22 7.74
N ALA A 334 1.30 -22.14 6.68
CA ALA A 334 0.55 -23.26 6.12
C ALA A 334 1.37 -23.93 5.01
N ILE A 335 1.14 -25.22 4.80
CA ILE A 335 1.80 -25.95 3.72
C ILE A 335 1.19 -25.51 2.38
N LYS A 336 2.04 -25.00 1.49
CA LYS A 336 1.72 -24.71 0.09
C LYS A 336 1.84 -25.97 -0.75
N GLN A 337 2.95 -26.69 -0.59
CA GLN A 337 3.23 -27.89 -1.37
C GLN A 337 4.17 -28.84 -0.63
N ILE A 338 3.97 -30.14 -0.84
CA ILE A 338 4.90 -31.21 -0.43
C ILE A 338 5.36 -31.93 -1.71
N ILE A 339 6.67 -32.09 -1.86
CA ILE A 339 7.30 -32.80 -2.97
C ILE A 339 8.04 -33.99 -2.37
N GLN A 340 7.66 -35.21 -2.79
CA GLN A 340 8.24 -36.48 -2.33
C GLN A 340 9.32 -36.99 -3.28
#